data_AF-A0A4R5LJL2-F1
#
_entry.id   AF-A0A4R5LJL2-F1
#
_cell.length_a   1.000
_cell.length_b   1.000
_cell.length_c   1.000
_cell.angle_alpha   90.00
_cell.angle_beta   90.00
_cell.angle_gamma   90.00
#
_symmetry.space_group_name_H-M   'P 1'
#
loop_
_entity.id
_entity.type
_entity.pdbx_description
1 polymer ?
#
loop_
_entity_poly.entity_id
_entity_poly.type
_entity_poly.pdbx_seq_one_letter_code
_entity_poly.pdbx_strand_id
1 'polypeptide(L)'
;MKIVDLVCIIGVAGTYALVSHVGYCMHIRKMKEAIESEPFALRGVTRREASARLLIWEAQKKRVLPTASLLAVLLYALDGLFSFIQ
;
A
#
# COMPACT_ATOMS: atom_id res chain seq x y z
N MET A 1 -4.80 27.30 5.39
CA MET A 1 -4.68 26.34 6.51
C MET A 1 -3.42 26.69 7.30
N LYS A 2 -3.36 26.46 8.61
CA LYS A 2 -2.09 26.68 9.34
C LYS A 2 -1.14 25.53 8.95
N ILE A 3 0.17 25.80 8.91
CA ILE A 3 1.22 24.80 8.59
C ILE A 3 1.04 23.53 9.46
N VAL A 4 0.60 23.70 10.70
CA VAL A 4 0.31 22.62 11.65
C VAL A 4 -0.77 21.65 11.15
N ASP A 5 -1.84 22.16 10.52
CA ASP A 5 -2.93 21.33 9.98
C ASP A 5 -2.44 20.46 8.81
N LEU A 6 -1.58 21.03 7.96
CA LEU A 6 -0.98 20.32 6.83
C LEU A 6 -0.05 19.21 7.30
N VAL A 7 0.81 19.50 8.29
CA VAL A 7 1.71 18.50 8.87
C VAL A 7 0.91 17.36 9.51
N CYS A 8 -0.19 17.64 10.18
CA CYS A 8 -1.09 16.62 10.72
C CYS A 8 -1.72 15.75 9.62
N ILE A 9 -2.19 16.34 8.52
CA ILE A 9 -2.77 15.59 7.39
C ILE A 9 -1.73 14.71 6.71
N ILE A 10 -0.53 15.25 6.44
CA ILE A 10 0.59 14.48 5.86
C ILE A 10 0.99 13.35 6.81
N GLY A 11 1.05 13.62 8.12
CA GLY A 11 1.32 12.63 9.16
C GLY A 11 0.33 11.47 9.12
N VAL A 12 -0.97 11.77 9.17
CA VAL A 12 -2.04 10.75 9.12
C VAL A 12 -2.02 9.97 7.81
N ALA A 13 -1.87 10.65 6.67
CA ALA A 13 -1.80 10.01 5.36
C ALA A 13 -0.57 9.10 5.24
N GLY A 14 0.60 9.56 5.73
CA GLY A 14 1.83 8.79 5.76
C GLY A 14 1.74 7.56 6.67
N THR A 15 1.18 7.72 7.88
CA THR A 15 0.96 6.59 8.80
C THR A 15 -0.01 5.58 8.20
N TYR A 16 -1.11 6.02 7.60
CA TYR A 16 -2.06 5.12 6.93
C TYR A 16 -1.39 4.35 5.80
N ALA A 17 -0.64 5.04 4.92
CA ALA A 17 0.09 4.41 3.83
C ALA A 17 1.11 3.36 4.32
N LEU A 18 1.84 3.69 5.40
CA LEU A 18 2.80 2.77 6.02
C LEU A 18 2.10 1.52 6.57
N VAL A 19 1.03 1.70 7.35
CA VAL A 19 0.25 0.59 7.93
C VAL A 19 -0.35 -0.28 6.83
N SER A 20 -0.93 0.32 5.79
CA SER A 20 -1.46 -0.42 4.63
C SER A 20 -0.36 -1.20 3.92
N HIS A 21 0.82 -0.60 3.70
CA HIS A 21 1.93 -1.28 3.05
C HIS A 21 2.45 -2.48 3.86
N VAL A 22 2.62 -2.30 5.19
CA VAL A 22 3.01 -3.38 6.10
C VAL A 22 1.95 -4.50 6.11
N GLY A 23 0.67 -4.14 6.21
CA GLY A 23 -0.44 -5.08 6.14
C GLY A 23 -0.44 -5.89 4.84
N TYR A 24 -0.23 -5.23 3.70
CA TYR A 24 -0.14 -5.89 2.39
C TYR A 24 1.04 -6.85 2.31
N CYS A 25 2.21 -6.46 2.85
CA CYS A 25 3.39 -7.32 2.90
C CYS A 25 3.16 -8.56 3.76
N MET A 26 2.56 -8.40 4.94
CA MET A 26 2.21 -9.52 5.81
C MET A 26 1.20 -10.45 5.16
N HIS A 27 0.20 -9.90 4.44
CA HIS A 27 -0.81 -10.70 3.75
C HIS A 27 -0.20 -11.55 2.64
N ILE A 28 0.65 -10.97 1.78
CA ILE A 28 1.37 -11.71 0.73
C ILE A 28 2.23 -12.82 1.35
N ARG A 29 2.94 -12.51 2.44
CA ARG A 29 3.78 -13.49 3.13
C ARG A 29 2.95 -14.66 3.67
N LYS A 30 1.85 -14.39 4.37
CA LYS A 30 0.95 -15.46 4.87
C LYS A 30 0.35 -16.28 3.74
N MET A 31 -0.01 -15.65 2.62
CA MET A 31 -0.53 -16.37 1.46
C MET A 31 0.53 -17.30 0.86
N LYS A 32 1.78 -16.85 0.77
CA LYS A 32 2.90 -17.67 0.31
C LYS A 32 3.13 -18.86 1.25
N GLU A 33 3.17 -18.63 2.56
CA GLU A 33 3.28 -19.68 3.58
C GLU A 33 2.12 -20.71 3.46
N ALA A 34 0.88 -20.25 3.23
CA ALA A 34 -0.29 -21.12 3.06
C ALA A 34 -0.30 -21.91 1.74
N ILE A 35 0.37 -21.39 0.69
CA ILE A 35 0.56 -22.10 -0.57
C ILE A 35 1.65 -23.16 -0.41
N GLU A 36 2.73 -22.87 0.31
CA GLU A 36 3.87 -23.76 0.53
C GLU A 36 3.59 -24.83 1.60
N SER A 37 2.67 -24.59 2.53
CA SER A 37 2.32 -25.52 3.61
C SER A 37 1.77 -26.85 3.09
N GLU A 38 2.18 -27.96 3.73
CA GLU A 38 1.60 -29.29 3.55
C GLU A 38 0.97 -29.76 4.88
N PRO A 39 -0.33 -30.13 4.91
CA PRO A 39 -1.28 -30.11 3.79
C PRO A 39 -1.64 -28.67 3.35
N PHE A 40 -2.05 -28.53 2.10
CA PHE A 40 -2.43 -27.24 1.51
C PHE A 40 -3.56 -26.57 2.32
N ALA A 41 -3.29 -25.39 2.87
CA ALA A 41 -4.15 -24.77 3.89
C ALA A 41 -5.38 -24.03 3.34
N LEU A 42 -5.37 -23.65 2.05
CA LEU A 42 -6.43 -22.85 1.44
C LEU A 42 -7.60 -23.75 0.99
N ARG A 43 -8.81 -23.45 1.46
CA ARG A 43 -10.03 -24.16 1.05
C ARG A 43 -10.67 -23.50 -0.17
N GLY A 44 -11.14 -24.32 -1.12
CA GLY A 44 -11.94 -23.85 -2.27
C GLY A 44 -11.15 -23.19 -3.41
N VAL A 45 -9.81 -23.23 -3.37
CA VAL A 45 -8.93 -22.68 -4.41
C VAL A 45 -7.81 -23.68 -4.66
N THR A 46 -7.37 -23.87 -5.90
CA THR A 46 -6.22 -24.75 -6.19
C THR A 46 -4.89 -24.04 -5.90
N ARG A 47 -3.81 -24.80 -5.64
CA ARG A 47 -2.46 -24.25 -5.44
C ARG A 47 -2.04 -23.35 -6.62
N ARG A 48 -2.40 -23.72 -7.85
CA ARG A 48 -2.09 -22.97 -9.07
C ARG A 48 -2.83 -21.63 -9.15
N GLU A 49 -4.10 -21.61 -8.78
CA GLU A 49 -4.91 -20.39 -8.75
C GLU A 49 -4.48 -19.44 -7.64
N ALA A 50 -4.14 -19.98 -6.46
CA ALA A 50 -3.56 -19.22 -5.36
C ALA A 50 -2.23 -18.56 -5.76
N SER A 51 -1.33 -19.28 -6.44
CA SER A 51 -0.08 -18.72 -6.95
C SER A 51 -0.28 -17.66 -8.03
N ALA A 52 -1.28 -17.82 -8.91
CA ALA A 52 -1.60 -16.80 -9.90
C ALA A 52 -2.09 -15.50 -9.25
N ARG A 53 -2.92 -15.60 -8.21
CA ARG A 53 -3.38 -14.43 -7.42
C ARG A 53 -2.21 -13.77 -6.67
N LEU A 54 -1.29 -14.56 -6.12
CA LEU A 54 -0.08 -14.06 -5.45
C LEU A 54 0.76 -13.18 -6.39
N LEU A 55 0.99 -13.62 -7.63
CA LEU A 55 1.75 -12.85 -8.63
C LEU A 55 1.09 -11.50 -8.94
N ILE A 56 -0.24 -11.45 -9.03
CA ILE A 56 -0.99 -10.20 -9.23
C ILE A 56 -0.80 -9.26 -8.04
N TRP A 57 -0.90 -9.78 -6.81
CA TRP A 57 -0.70 -8.99 -5.60
C TRP A 57 0.74 -8.49 -5.44
N GLU A 58 1.73 -9.28 -5.82
CA GLU A 58 3.13 -8.83 -5.84
C GLU A 58 3.37 -7.73 -6.89
N ALA A 59 2.76 -7.85 -8.07
CA ALA A 59 2.80 -6.80 -9.08
C ALA A 59 2.11 -5.51 -8.60
N GLN A 60 0.98 -5.64 -7.90
CA GLN A 60 0.29 -4.50 -7.28
C GLN A 60 1.13 -3.86 -6.17
N LYS A 61 1.76 -4.65 -5.30
CA LYS A 61 2.67 -4.15 -4.25
C LYS A 61 3.76 -3.26 -4.83
N LYS A 62 4.37 -3.65 -5.97
CA LYS A 62 5.39 -2.82 -6.66
C LYS A 62 4.83 -1.49 -7.17
N ARG A 63 3.53 -1.40 -7.45
CA ARG A 63 2.85 -0.17 -7.87
C ARG A 63 2.40 0.70 -6.70
N VAL A 64 2.11 0.12 -5.54
CA VAL A 64 1.67 0.89 -4.35
C VAL A 64 2.71 1.92 -3.91
N LEU A 65 4.01 1.56 -3.90
CA LEU A 65 5.08 2.48 -3.51
C LEU A 65 5.16 3.74 -4.40
N PRO A 66 5.24 3.61 -5.75
CA PRO A 66 5.29 4.79 -6.63
C PRO A 66 3.97 5.58 -6.63
N THR A 67 2.81 4.93 -6.46
CA THR A 67 1.53 5.65 -6.35
C THR A 67 1.45 6.45 -5.04
N ALA A 68 1.94 5.88 -3.92
CA ALA A 68 2.02 6.59 -2.65
C ALA A 68 3.00 7.77 -2.69
N SER A 69 4.16 7.60 -3.35
CA SER A 69 5.10 8.72 -3.54
C SER A 69 4.53 9.81 -4.45
N LEU A 70 3.82 9.43 -5.51
CA LEU A 70 3.12 10.39 -6.39
C LEU A 70 2.06 11.19 -5.62
N LEU A 71 1.28 10.54 -4.76
CA LEU A 71 0.28 11.20 -3.93
C LEU A 71 0.94 12.20 -2.97
N ALA A 72 2.06 11.83 -2.35
CA ALA A 72 2.81 12.73 -1.48
C ALA A 72 3.31 13.97 -2.26
N VAL A 73 3.91 13.78 -3.44
CA VAL A 73 4.36 14.88 -4.31
C VAL A 73 3.18 15.78 -4.73
N LEU A 74 2.03 15.21 -5.05
CA LEU A 74 0.84 15.96 -5.42
C LEU A 74 0.34 16.83 -4.25
N LEU A 75 0.34 16.31 -3.03
CA LEU A 75 -0.04 17.07 -1.83
C LEU A 75 0.92 18.24 -1.57
N TYR A 76 2.24 18.03 -1.72
CA TYR A 76 3.23 19.11 -1.64
C TYR A 76 3.04 20.17 -2.74
N ALA A 77 2.75 19.74 -3.96
CA ALA A 77 2.50 20.66 -5.08
C ALA A 77 1.24 21.50 -4.86
N LEU A 78 0.16 20.88 -4.35
CA LEU A 78 -1.08 21.59 -4.02
C LEU A 78 -0.88 22.62 -2.91
N ASP A 79 -0.09 22.31 -1.88
CA ASP A 79 0.24 23.25 -0.81
C ASP A 79 1.06 24.45 -1.31
N GLY A 80 2.04 24.21 -2.19
CA GLY A 80 2.82 25.25 -2.84
C GLY A 80 1.96 26.17 -3.74
N LEU A 81 1.02 25.60 -4.50
CA LEU A 81 0.07 26.34 -5.32
C LEU A 81 -0.88 27.19 -4.48
N PHE A 82 -1.38 26.64 -3.36
CA PHE A 82 -2.26 27.38 -2.44
C PHE A 82 -1.53 28.55 -1.77
N SER A 83 -0.26 28.36 -1.40
CA SER A 83 0.59 29.40 -0.80
C SER A 83 1.01 30.49 -1.79
N PHE A 84 0.97 30.23 -3.10
CA PHE A 84 1.33 31.19 -4.14
C PHE A 84 0.13 32.04 -4.62
N ILE A 85 -1.10 31.51 -4.48
CA ILE A 85 -2.34 32.19 -4.89
C ILE A 85 -2.87 33.13 -3.79
N GLN A 86 -2.47 32.92 -2.52
CA GLN A 86 -2.92 33.67 -1.35
C GLN A 86 -1.98 34.84 -0.99
#